data_AF-A0A954H3S4-F1
#
_entry.id   AF-A0A954H3S4-F1
#
_cell.length_a   1.000
_cell.length_b   1.000
_cell.length_c   1.000
_cell.angle_alpha   90.00
_cell.angle_beta   90.00
_cell.angle_gamma   90.00
#
_symmetry.space_group_name_H-M   'P 1'
#
loop_
_entity.id
_entity.type
_entity.pdbx_description
1 polymer ?
#
loop_
_entity_poly.entity_id
_entity_poly.type
_entity_poly.pdbx_seq_one_letter_code
_entity_poly.pdbx_strand_id
1 'polypeptide(L)'
;MRDPRISFKSPLAAGVLALAMPGAGHWYQGRRFKATLFSSCILLLYFWGLLIGNLQPVYSQIAHPKGRGTSIQLEKGPPAAKMTFAYGAQALVGIPALPAFLQQLRFKSDAGVVEFLTSSIQSDFVGVVRERSDGLSSVARTVRGQVLIEPANSDGSRVVTGTLKGQFDDGTDVELPLGGEIRLGREVYGSPNRELICSVMDPAGSGAAVGSLEGSIHRSMVNWFQAPRDSNELDRLHGKLGRRFDIATVFTWIAGLLNLLVIWDAIEGPAYGYGDEKTEEGEAGKAPAPPE
;
A
#
# COMPACT_ATOMS: atom_id res chain seq x y z
N MET A 1 6.37 32.35 -25.72
CA MET A 1 7.57 33.10 -25.28
C MET A 1 7.40 33.47 -23.81
N ARG A 2 8.45 33.51 -23.00
CA ARG A 2 8.35 33.91 -21.58
C ARG A 2 8.36 35.43 -21.47
N ASP A 3 7.44 36.01 -20.69
CA ASP A 3 7.45 37.43 -20.38
C ASP A 3 8.69 37.77 -19.51
N PRO A 4 9.61 38.66 -19.96
CA PRO A 4 10.78 39.04 -19.20
C PRO A 4 10.47 39.87 -17.94
N ARG A 5 9.23 40.32 -17.73
CA ARG A 5 8.84 41.17 -16.59
C ARG A 5 8.65 40.41 -15.26
N ILE A 6 8.56 39.08 -15.30
CA ILE A 6 8.34 38.26 -14.09
C ILE A 6 9.59 37.44 -13.75
N SER A 7 10.22 37.77 -12.62
CA SER A 7 11.40 37.04 -12.12
C SER A 7 11.01 35.67 -11.55
N PHE A 8 11.00 34.65 -12.40
CA PHE A 8 10.79 33.27 -11.97
C PHE A 8 12.05 32.72 -11.28
N LYS A 9 11.92 32.26 -10.04
CA LYS A 9 12.93 31.40 -9.40
C LYS A 9 13.16 30.14 -10.24
N SER A 10 14.32 29.51 -10.07
CA SER A 10 14.79 28.39 -10.90
C SER A 10 13.69 27.37 -11.26
N PRO A 11 13.31 27.24 -12.55
CA PRO A 11 12.12 26.47 -12.95
C PRO A 11 12.30 24.97 -12.74
N LEU A 12 13.53 24.47 -12.84
CA LEU A 12 13.86 23.08 -12.53
C LEU A 12 13.59 22.74 -11.05
N ALA A 13 13.95 23.63 -10.11
CA ALA A 13 13.65 23.41 -8.70
C ALA A 13 12.13 23.44 -8.43
N ALA A 14 11.37 24.29 -9.13
CA ALA A 14 9.92 24.28 -9.05
C ALA A 14 9.32 22.96 -9.57
N GLY A 15 9.82 22.43 -10.69
CA GLY A 15 9.43 21.12 -11.22
C GLY A 15 9.73 19.97 -10.25
N VAL A 16 10.94 19.93 -9.68
CA VAL A 16 11.34 18.92 -8.68
C VAL A 16 10.48 19.00 -7.42
N LEU A 17 10.16 20.21 -6.94
CA LEU A 17 9.28 20.40 -5.79
C LEU A 17 7.84 19.96 -6.10
N ALA A 18 7.30 20.26 -7.28
CA ALA A 18 5.98 19.79 -7.72
C ALA A 18 5.91 18.26 -7.89
N LEU A 19 7.02 17.63 -8.29
CA LEU A 19 7.16 16.17 -8.34
C LEU A 19 7.21 15.55 -6.94
N ALA A 20 7.85 16.22 -5.97
CA ALA A 20 7.89 15.76 -4.59
C ALA A 20 6.54 15.91 -3.87
N MET A 21 5.83 17.03 -4.07
CA MET A 21 4.53 17.28 -3.46
C MET A 21 3.63 18.18 -4.33
N PRO A 22 2.35 17.82 -4.54
CA PRO A 22 1.42 18.61 -5.33
C PRO A 22 1.31 20.06 -4.87
N GLY A 23 1.53 21.00 -5.79
CA GLY A 23 1.49 22.44 -5.55
C GLY A 23 2.77 23.07 -4.94
N ALA A 24 3.76 22.29 -4.50
CA ALA A 24 4.95 22.85 -3.84
C ALA A 24 5.84 23.67 -4.79
N GLY A 25 5.90 23.33 -6.08
CA GLY A 25 6.60 24.12 -7.11
C GLY A 25 6.02 25.54 -7.26
N HIS A 26 4.70 25.65 -7.31
CA HIS A 26 3.97 26.92 -7.34
C HIS A 26 4.20 27.72 -6.05
N TRP A 27 4.23 27.05 -4.90
CA TRP A 27 4.51 27.67 -3.61
C TRP A 27 5.92 28.29 -3.58
N TYR A 28 6.93 27.59 -4.10
CA TYR A 28 8.31 28.10 -4.23
C TYR A 28 8.39 29.35 -5.11
N GLN A 29 7.65 29.38 -6.23
CA GLN A 29 7.55 30.51 -7.15
C GLN A 29 6.61 31.64 -6.66
N GLY A 30 6.04 31.55 -5.46
CA GLY A 30 5.14 32.57 -4.90
C GLY A 30 3.70 32.53 -5.42
N ARG A 31 3.34 31.57 -6.29
CA ARG A 31 2.01 31.39 -6.87
C ARG A 31 1.04 30.71 -5.89
N ARG A 32 0.81 31.35 -4.73
CA ARG A 32 0.10 30.81 -3.55
C ARG A 32 -1.28 30.23 -3.87
N PHE A 33 -2.12 30.96 -4.61
CA PHE A 33 -3.48 30.50 -4.94
C PHE A 33 -3.46 29.19 -5.76
N LYS A 34 -2.66 29.13 -6.84
CA LYS A 34 -2.45 27.92 -7.64
C LYS A 34 -1.94 26.76 -6.77
N ALA A 35 -0.94 27.03 -5.93
CA ALA A 35 -0.38 26.03 -5.02
C ALA A 35 -1.45 25.39 -4.11
N THR A 36 -2.26 26.21 -3.45
CA THR A 36 -3.34 25.75 -2.56
C THR A 36 -4.42 25.00 -3.32
N LEU A 37 -4.83 25.49 -4.50
CA LEU A 37 -5.86 24.84 -5.33
C LEU A 37 -5.40 23.46 -5.82
N PHE A 38 -4.19 23.37 -6.39
CA PHE A 38 -3.64 22.11 -6.88
C PHE A 38 -3.35 21.13 -5.75
N SER A 39 -2.76 21.59 -4.65
CA SER A 39 -2.46 20.75 -3.48
C SER A 39 -3.73 20.18 -2.87
N SER A 40 -4.73 21.02 -2.58
CA SER A 40 -5.99 20.55 -1.98
C SER A 40 -6.75 19.61 -2.92
N CYS A 41 -6.92 19.95 -4.20
CA CYS A 41 -7.65 19.10 -5.15
C CYS A 41 -6.98 17.72 -5.34
N ILE A 42 -5.66 17.69 -5.59
CA ILE A 42 -4.93 16.44 -5.87
C ILE A 42 -4.84 15.57 -4.61
N LEU A 43 -4.50 16.16 -3.46
CA LEU A 43 -4.36 15.39 -2.22
C LEU A 43 -5.71 14.89 -1.71
N LEU A 44 -6.78 15.69 -1.77
CA LEU A 44 -8.12 15.20 -1.42
C LEU A 44 -8.54 14.04 -2.33
N LEU A 45 -8.38 14.16 -3.65
CA LEU A 45 -8.73 13.08 -4.58
C LEU A 45 -7.91 11.81 -4.32
N TYR A 46 -6.61 11.95 -4.06
CA TYR A 46 -5.72 10.84 -3.74
C TYR A 46 -6.08 10.14 -2.42
N PHE A 47 -6.23 10.89 -1.32
CA PHE A 47 -6.55 10.34 -0.01
C PHE A 47 -7.98 9.77 0.05
N TRP A 48 -8.93 10.38 -0.68
CA TRP A 48 -10.29 9.85 -0.81
C TRP A 48 -10.30 8.54 -1.62
N GLY A 49 -9.49 8.44 -2.68
CA GLY A 49 -9.22 7.18 -3.38
C GLY A 49 -8.64 6.12 -2.44
N LEU A 50 -7.59 6.44 -1.68
CA LEU A 50 -7.03 5.54 -0.66
C LEU A 50 -8.09 5.09 0.36
N LEU A 51 -8.94 6.00 0.86
CA LEU A 51 -9.97 5.69 1.86
C LEU A 51 -11.02 4.71 1.32
N ILE A 52 -11.58 4.98 0.13
CA ILE A 52 -12.56 4.09 -0.52
C ILE A 52 -11.94 2.72 -0.83
N GLY A 53 -10.67 2.69 -1.25
CA GLY A 53 -9.92 1.48 -1.56
C GLY A 53 -9.31 0.77 -0.34
N ASN A 54 -9.71 1.14 0.89
CA ASN A 54 -9.23 0.55 2.14
C ASN A 54 -7.69 0.53 2.26
N LEU A 55 -7.06 1.64 1.85
CA LEU A 55 -5.62 1.91 1.78
C LEU A 55 -4.84 0.97 0.83
N GLN A 56 -5.52 0.27 -0.07
CA GLN A 56 -4.96 -0.74 -0.97
C GLN A 56 -4.98 -0.46 -2.49
N PRO A 57 -5.50 0.67 -3.04
CA PRO A 57 -5.57 0.86 -4.50
C PRO A 57 -4.22 1.27 -5.12
N VAL A 58 -3.23 1.69 -4.31
CA VAL A 58 -1.88 2.03 -4.76
C VAL A 58 -0.96 0.85 -4.48
N TYR A 59 -0.41 0.23 -5.53
CA TYR A 59 0.44 -0.96 -5.44
C TYR A 59 1.25 -1.15 -6.73
N SER A 60 2.39 -1.84 -6.64
CA SER A 60 3.06 -2.42 -7.81
C SER A 60 2.60 -3.87 -8.01
N GLN A 61 2.26 -4.27 -9.23
CA GLN A 61 1.85 -5.64 -9.50
C GLN A 61 3.06 -6.59 -9.57
N ILE A 62 2.93 -7.77 -9.01
CA ILE A 62 3.90 -8.87 -9.11
C ILE A 62 3.54 -9.71 -10.33
N ALA A 63 4.50 -9.93 -11.23
CA ALA A 63 4.33 -10.83 -12.36
C ALA A 63 4.92 -12.21 -12.02
N HIS A 64 4.08 -13.24 -12.06
CA HIS A 64 4.52 -14.63 -11.93
C HIS A 64 4.82 -15.23 -13.30
N PRO A 65 5.96 -15.93 -13.49
CA PRO A 65 6.09 -16.86 -14.60
C PRO A 65 5.02 -17.96 -14.45
N LYS A 66 4.30 -18.26 -15.52
CA LYS A 66 3.21 -19.26 -15.50
C LYS A 66 3.75 -20.60 -14.98
N GLY A 67 3.17 -21.11 -13.88
CA GLY A 67 3.36 -22.51 -13.45
C GLY A 67 3.84 -22.79 -12.03
N ARG A 68 4.04 -21.80 -11.13
CA ARG A 68 4.36 -22.14 -9.72
C ARG A 68 3.94 -21.09 -8.67
N GLY A 69 3.23 -21.58 -7.65
CA GLY A 69 2.88 -20.88 -6.41
C GLY A 69 1.41 -20.45 -6.37
N THR A 70 0.67 -20.96 -5.39
CA THR A 70 -0.77 -20.66 -5.19
C THR A 70 -1.03 -20.16 -3.76
N SER A 71 -0.07 -19.37 -3.23
CA SER A 71 0.24 -19.18 -1.80
C SER A 71 0.92 -20.42 -1.18
N ILE A 72 1.96 -20.35 -0.32
CA ILE A 72 2.29 -19.40 0.77
C ILE A 72 3.13 -18.19 0.33
N GLN A 73 2.43 -17.12 -0.04
CA GLN A 73 2.84 -15.70 -0.27
C GLN A 73 4.26 -15.35 -0.80
N LEU A 74 4.91 -15.91 -1.84
CA LEU A 74 4.86 -17.17 -2.57
C LEU A 74 6.31 -17.75 -2.49
N GLU A 75 6.44 -19.08 -2.53
CA GLU A 75 7.61 -19.79 -2.01
C GLU A 75 8.79 -19.99 -3.02
N LYS A 76 9.96 -19.45 -2.66
CA LYS A 76 11.32 -19.73 -3.19
C LYS A 76 11.70 -19.29 -4.62
N GLY A 77 10.92 -18.45 -5.30
CA GLY A 77 11.37 -17.70 -6.49
C GLY A 77 11.30 -16.17 -6.27
N PRO A 78 12.28 -15.35 -6.71
CA PRO A 78 12.19 -13.89 -6.62
C PRO A 78 11.16 -13.39 -7.64
N PRO A 79 9.96 -12.98 -7.22
CA PRO A 79 8.89 -12.74 -8.17
C PRO A 79 9.03 -11.31 -8.70
N ALA A 80 9.05 -11.16 -10.02
CA ALA A 80 9.39 -9.89 -10.65
C ALA A 80 8.28 -8.87 -10.44
N ALA A 81 8.53 -7.87 -9.58
CA ALA A 81 7.67 -6.69 -9.46
C ALA A 81 7.65 -5.95 -10.81
N LYS A 82 6.50 -6.00 -11.49
CA LYS A 82 6.27 -5.38 -12.79
C LYS A 82 5.69 -3.99 -12.58
N MET A 83 6.42 -2.98 -13.05
CA MET A 83 5.86 -1.62 -13.13
C MET A 83 4.73 -1.63 -14.17
N THR A 84 3.52 -1.33 -13.72
CA THR A 84 2.36 -1.09 -14.58
C THR A 84 2.24 0.41 -14.86
N PHE A 85 1.68 0.80 -16.01
CA PHE A 85 1.38 2.21 -16.28
C PHE A 85 0.43 2.81 -15.23
N ALA A 86 -0.47 1.98 -14.69
CA ALA A 86 -1.31 2.28 -13.52
C ALA A 86 -0.48 2.76 -12.31
N TYR A 87 0.55 2.01 -11.91
CA TYR A 87 1.44 2.42 -10.82
C TYR A 87 2.26 3.67 -11.20
N GLY A 88 2.73 3.74 -12.45
CA GLY A 88 3.44 4.92 -12.97
C GLY A 88 2.63 6.21 -12.83
N ALA A 89 1.32 6.16 -13.08
CA ALA A 89 0.42 7.29 -12.83
C ALA A 89 0.36 7.64 -11.33
N GLN A 90 0.18 6.66 -10.44
CA GLN A 90 0.08 6.89 -8.99
C GLN A 90 1.36 7.49 -8.39
N ALA A 91 2.53 7.05 -8.86
CA ALA A 91 3.82 7.53 -8.40
C ALA A 91 4.03 9.05 -8.64
N LEU A 92 3.34 9.62 -9.65
CA LEU A 92 3.40 11.06 -9.96
C LEU A 92 2.75 11.95 -8.89
N VAL A 93 2.00 11.39 -7.93
CA VAL A 93 1.53 12.13 -6.74
C VAL A 93 2.69 12.52 -5.80
N GLY A 94 3.87 11.92 -5.96
CA GLY A 94 5.07 12.25 -5.19
C GLY A 94 5.13 11.51 -3.84
N ILE A 95 5.53 12.22 -2.78
CA ILE A 95 5.74 11.68 -1.42
C ILE A 95 4.58 10.78 -0.92
N PRO A 96 3.29 11.09 -1.12
CA PRO A 96 2.20 10.21 -0.69
C PRO A 96 2.23 8.80 -1.31
N ALA A 97 2.75 8.66 -2.53
CA ALA A 97 2.90 7.39 -3.26
C ALA A 97 4.33 6.79 -3.19
N LEU A 98 5.26 7.48 -2.51
CA LEU A 98 6.63 6.99 -2.28
C LEU A 98 6.71 5.70 -1.43
N PRO A 99 5.80 5.42 -0.47
CA PRO A 99 5.82 4.15 0.27
C PRO A 99 5.84 2.93 -0.65
N ALA A 100 5.08 2.93 -1.75
CA ALA A 100 5.09 1.84 -2.72
C ALA A 100 6.49 1.47 -3.24
N PHE A 101 7.33 2.48 -3.53
CA PHE A 101 8.69 2.27 -4.00
C PHE A 101 9.58 1.70 -2.89
N LEU A 102 9.47 2.22 -1.67
CA LEU A 102 10.18 1.68 -0.51
C LEU A 102 9.77 0.23 -0.21
N GLN A 103 8.47 -0.10 -0.27
CA GLN A 103 8.01 -1.48 -0.13
C GLN A 103 8.52 -2.37 -1.25
N GLN A 104 8.63 -1.88 -2.49
CA GLN A 104 9.20 -2.67 -3.59
C GLN A 104 10.68 -3.02 -3.35
N LEU A 105 11.45 -2.13 -2.73
CA LEU A 105 12.83 -2.42 -2.31
C LEU A 105 12.85 -3.45 -1.18
N ARG A 106 12.05 -3.26 -0.13
CA ARG A 106 11.94 -4.21 1.00
C ARG A 106 11.48 -5.59 0.56
N PHE A 107 10.52 -5.65 -0.36
CA PHE A 107 10.00 -6.89 -0.94
C PHE A 107 11.05 -7.66 -1.74
N LYS A 108 11.98 -6.96 -2.42
CA LYS A 108 13.12 -7.60 -3.11
C LYS A 108 14.18 -8.14 -2.16
N SER A 109 14.35 -7.54 -0.97
CA SER A 109 15.23 -8.06 0.08
C SER A 109 14.59 -9.16 0.94
N ASP A 110 13.26 -9.31 0.91
CA ASP A 110 12.54 -10.35 1.66
C ASP A 110 12.81 -11.74 1.05
N ALA A 111 13.34 -12.65 1.87
CA ALA A 111 13.72 -14.00 1.49
C ALA A 111 12.53 -14.90 1.07
N GLY A 112 11.29 -14.53 1.42
CA GLY A 112 10.09 -15.30 1.06
C GLY A 112 9.38 -15.88 2.26
N VAL A 113 9.29 -17.21 2.33
CA VAL A 113 8.68 -17.88 3.48
C VAL A 113 9.60 -17.72 4.69
N VAL A 114 9.05 -17.25 5.79
CA VAL A 114 9.77 -17.08 7.05
C VAL A 114 9.61 -18.36 7.86
N GLU A 115 10.68 -19.15 7.88
CA GLU A 115 10.82 -20.43 8.59
C GLU A 115 11.53 -20.27 9.96
N PHE A 116 11.92 -19.05 10.35
CA PHE A 116 12.64 -18.76 11.60
C PHE A 116 11.98 -17.59 12.32
N LEU A 117 11.70 -17.76 13.62
CA LEU A 117 11.06 -16.75 14.45
C LEU A 117 12.02 -16.25 15.53
N THR A 118 12.22 -14.93 15.60
CA THR A 118 13.11 -14.28 16.60
C THR A 118 12.36 -13.76 17.83
N SER A 119 11.06 -13.49 17.71
CA SER A 119 10.24 -12.87 18.77
C SER A 119 8.84 -13.48 18.81
N SER A 120 8.19 -13.42 19.98
CA SER A 120 6.80 -13.84 20.14
C SER A 120 5.85 -13.10 19.18
N ILE A 121 4.87 -13.81 18.62
CA ILE A 121 3.77 -13.25 17.84
C ILE A 121 2.48 -13.49 18.62
N GLN A 122 1.80 -12.41 18.98
CA GLN A 122 0.41 -12.43 19.43
C GLN A 122 -0.46 -11.69 18.40
N SER A 123 -1.47 -12.34 17.85
CA SER A 123 -2.36 -11.75 16.84
C SER A 123 -3.71 -12.44 16.81
N ASP A 124 -4.73 -11.73 16.35
CA ASP A 124 -5.96 -12.37 15.87
C ASP A 124 -5.63 -13.32 14.72
N PHE A 125 -6.26 -14.49 14.74
CA PHE A 125 -6.12 -15.57 13.78
C PHE A 125 -7.48 -15.97 13.21
N VAL A 126 -7.53 -16.14 11.90
CA VAL A 126 -8.68 -16.73 11.18
C VAL A 126 -8.14 -17.77 10.21
N GLY A 127 -8.64 -19.00 10.33
CA GLY A 127 -8.15 -20.12 9.53
C GLY A 127 -8.96 -21.40 9.73
N VAL A 128 -8.34 -22.51 9.36
CA VAL A 128 -8.89 -23.86 9.40
C VAL A 128 -7.93 -24.77 10.18
N VAL A 129 -8.47 -25.52 11.12
CA VAL A 129 -7.79 -26.65 11.76
C VAL A 129 -8.08 -27.89 10.92
N ARG A 130 -7.03 -28.61 10.49
CA ARG A 130 -7.13 -29.93 9.85
C ARG A 130 -6.64 -30.99 10.81
N GLU A 131 -7.56 -31.68 11.47
CA GLU A 131 -7.23 -32.81 12.35
C GLU A 131 -7.17 -34.11 11.55
N ARG A 132 -6.18 -34.96 11.87
CA ARG A 132 -6.05 -36.30 11.32
C ARG A 132 -6.92 -37.25 12.13
N SER A 133 -8.09 -37.59 11.60
CA SER A 133 -8.88 -38.72 12.09
C SER A 133 -8.24 -40.06 11.67
N ASP A 134 -8.58 -41.16 12.35
CA ASP A 134 -8.01 -42.52 12.14
C ASP A 134 -8.44 -43.21 10.83
N GLY A 135 -8.67 -42.44 9.76
CA GLY A 135 -9.00 -42.91 8.43
C GLY A 135 -8.55 -41.92 7.35
N LEU A 136 -8.85 -42.21 6.07
CA LEU A 136 -8.42 -41.38 4.92
C LEU A 136 -9.04 -39.95 4.87
N SER A 137 -9.87 -39.58 5.84
CA SER A 137 -10.55 -38.29 5.92
C SER A 137 -9.99 -37.39 7.02
N SER A 138 -9.32 -36.29 6.64
CA SER A 138 -9.02 -35.18 7.57
C SER A 138 -10.28 -34.35 7.82
N VAL A 139 -10.61 -34.07 9.07
CA VAL A 139 -11.72 -33.15 9.39
C VAL A 139 -11.18 -31.72 9.39
N ALA A 140 -11.79 -30.85 8.59
CA ALA A 140 -11.42 -29.45 8.45
C ALA A 140 -12.47 -28.56 9.14
N ARG A 141 -12.08 -27.83 10.19
CA ARG A 141 -12.98 -26.93 10.95
C ARG A 141 -12.46 -25.50 10.93
N THR A 142 -13.31 -24.54 10.56
CA THR A 142 -12.98 -23.11 10.61
C THR A 142 -12.89 -22.65 12.06
N VAL A 143 -11.83 -21.92 12.41
CA VAL A 143 -11.57 -21.37 13.75
C VAL A 143 -11.24 -19.88 13.67
N ARG A 144 -11.71 -19.12 14.65
CA ARG A 144 -11.40 -17.69 14.84
C ARG A 144 -11.01 -17.46 16.29
N GLY A 145 -9.93 -16.73 16.54
CA GLY A 145 -9.43 -16.51 17.89
C GLY A 145 -8.16 -15.69 17.94
N GLN A 146 -7.41 -15.80 19.02
CA GLN A 146 -6.06 -15.26 19.15
C GLN A 146 -5.04 -16.39 19.15
N VAL A 147 -3.97 -16.19 18.40
CA VAL A 147 -2.81 -17.08 18.39
C VAL A 147 -1.66 -16.40 19.11
N LEU A 148 -1.05 -17.13 20.06
CA LEU A 148 0.23 -16.82 20.67
C LEU A 148 1.24 -17.84 20.18
N ILE A 149 2.36 -17.38 19.62
CA ILE A 149 3.46 -18.22 19.14
C ILE A 149 4.77 -17.65 19.65
N GLU A 150 5.60 -18.49 20.25
CA GLU A 150 6.89 -18.15 20.82
C GLU A 150 7.98 -19.07 20.21
N PRO A 151 9.20 -18.56 19.98
CA PRO A 151 10.30 -19.43 19.56
C PRO A 151 10.70 -20.36 20.71
N ALA A 152 11.03 -21.62 20.40
CA ALA A 152 11.44 -22.59 21.42
C ALA A 152 12.76 -22.22 22.14
N ASN A 153 13.54 -21.29 21.58
CA ASN A 153 14.80 -20.78 22.14
C ASN A 153 14.73 -19.24 22.27
N SER A 154 15.39 -18.68 23.29
CA SER A 154 15.48 -17.21 23.52
C SER A 154 16.05 -16.43 22.33
N ASP A 155 16.98 -17.05 21.60
CA ASP A 155 17.73 -16.41 20.51
C ASP A 155 16.99 -16.53 19.16
N GLY A 156 15.79 -17.11 19.19
CA GLY A 156 14.99 -17.46 18.02
C GLY A 156 15.16 -18.92 17.59
N SER A 157 14.15 -19.45 16.90
CA SER A 157 14.12 -20.84 16.44
C SER A 157 13.21 -21.03 15.23
N ARG A 158 13.44 -22.13 14.50
CA ARG A 158 12.48 -22.64 13.49
C ARG A 158 11.34 -23.44 14.12
N VAL A 159 11.62 -24.05 15.27
CA VAL A 159 10.63 -24.74 16.09
C VAL A 159 10.01 -23.72 17.02
N VAL A 160 8.69 -23.65 17.01
CA VAL A 160 7.91 -22.77 17.87
C VAL A 160 7.09 -23.59 18.86
N THR A 161 6.64 -22.91 19.91
CA THR A 161 5.63 -23.39 20.87
C THR A 161 4.56 -22.31 20.99
N GLY A 162 3.30 -22.69 21.17
CA GLY A 162 2.24 -21.69 21.21
C GLY A 162 0.88 -22.22 21.61
N THR A 163 -0.12 -21.36 21.53
CA THR A 163 -1.51 -21.71 21.83
C THR A 163 -2.44 -20.88 20.97
N LEU A 164 -3.44 -21.53 20.38
CA LEU A 164 -4.59 -20.89 19.77
C LEU A 164 -5.75 -20.94 20.76
N LYS A 165 -6.28 -19.78 21.15
CA LYS A 165 -7.52 -19.67 21.97
C LYS A 165 -8.59 -19.02 21.11
N GLY A 166 -9.71 -19.68 20.90
CA GLY A 166 -10.74 -19.19 19.99
C GLY A 166 -12.01 -20.00 20.00
N GLN A 167 -12.81 -19.83 18.95
CA GLN A 167 -14.09 -20.48 18.75
C GLN A 167 -14.13 -21.08 17.34
N PHE A 168 -14.66 -22.31 17.24
CA PHE A 168 -15.01 -22.91 15.96
C PHE A 168 -16.29 -22.27 15.38
N ASP A 169 -16.53 -22.45 14.08
CA ASP A 169 -17.75 -21.97 13.41
C ASP A 169 -19.05 -22.51 14.05
N ASP A 170 -18.97 -23.69 14.69
CA ASP A 170 -20.05 -24.33 15.46
C ASP A 170 -20.32 -23.67 16.83
N GLY A 171 -19.67 -22.55 17.15
CA GLY A 171 -19.77 -21.87 18.45
C GLY A 171 -19.05 -22.57 19.61
N THR A 172 -18.30 -23.64 19.34
CA THR A 172 -17.53 -24.37 20.36
C THR A 172 -16.22 -23.65 20.66
N ASP A 173 -16.00 -23.25 21.91
CA ASP A 173 -14.72 -22.71 22.38
C ASP A 173 -13.62 -23.79 22.31
N VAL A 174 -12.42 -23.38 21.93
CA VAL A 174 -11.27 -24.27 21.75
C VAL A 174 -9.97 -23.61 22.19
N GLU A 175 -9.16 -24.39 22.89
CA GLU A 175 -7.76 -24.09 23.20
C GLU A 175 -6.88 -25.20 22.63
N LEU A 176 -6.09 -24.89 21.60
CA LEU A 176 -5.22 -25.85 20.91
C LEU A 176 -3.75 -25.50 21.16
N PRO A 177 -2.92 -26.42 21.70
CA PRO A 177 -1.49 -26.24 21.76
C PRO A 177 -0.89 -26.31 20.34
N LEU A 178 0.00 -25.38 20.03
CA LEU A 178 0.69 -25.27 18.75
C LEU A 178 2.17 -25.58 18.91
N GLY A 179 2.77 -26.14 17.88
CA GLY A 179 4.20 -26.44 17.89
C GLY A 179 4.78 -26.88 16.55
N GLY A 180 6.01 -27.39 16.61
CA GLY A 180 6.74 -27.86 15.44
C GLY A 180 7.31 -26.71 14.60
N GLU A 181 7.58 -27.00 13.33
CA GLU A 181 8.12 -26.01 12.38
C GLU A 181 7.05 -24.98 11.99
N ILE A 182 7.41 -23.70 12.08
CA ILE A 182 6.55 -22.60 11.60
C ILE A 182 6.82 -22.27 10.13
N ARG A 183 5.75 -22.04 9.36
CA ARG A 183 5.84 -21.48 8.01
C ARG A 183 4.95 -20.24 7.92
N LEU A 184 5.57 -19.08 7.98
CA LEU A 184 4.93 -17.78 7.80
C LEU A 184 5.13 -17.29 6.36
N GLY A 185 4.11 -16.65 5.78
CA GLY A 185 4.27 -15.89 4.54
C GLY A 185 5.28 -14.75 4.68
N ARG A 186 5.62 -14.09 3.56
CA ARG A 186 6.53 -12.93 3.51
C ARG A 186 6.25 -11.91 4.61
N GLU A 187 7.30 -11.26 5.11
CA GLU A 187 7.10 -10.16 6.05
C GLU A 187 6.40 -9.00 5.31
N VAL A 188 6.95 -8.61 4.16
CA VAL A 188 6.41 -7.55 3.31
C VAL A 188 5.59 -8.16 2.17
N TYR A 189 4.30 -7.87 2.15
CA TYR A 189 3.39 -8.29 1.08
C TYR A 189 2.16 -7.39 1.11
N GLY A 190 1.61 -7.03 -0.04
CA GLY A 190 0.48 -6.10 -0.14
C GLY A 190 -0.87 -6.66 0.33
N SER A 191 -0.92 -7.52 1.36
CA SER A 191 -2.16 -7.99 1.98
C SER A 191 -2.14 -7.67 3.48
N PRO A 192 -3.26 -7.20 4.08
CA PRO A 192 -3.36 -7.01 5.52
C PRO A 192 -3.33 -8.34 6.32
N ASN A 193 -3.40 -9.47 5.62
CA ASN A 193 -3.40 -10.80 6.18
C ASN A 193 -2.09 -11.51 5.78
N ARG A 194 -1.35 -12.04 6.75
CA ARG A 194 -0.16 -12.86 6.54
C ARG A 194 -0.51 -14.32 6.79
N GLU A 195 -0.25 -15.17 5.81
CA GLU A 195 -0.47 -16.61 5.97
C GLU A 195 0.44 -17.21 7.04
N LEU A 196 -0.12 -18.15 7.81
CA LEU A 196 0.52 -18.90 8.88
C LEU A 196 0.13 -20.36 8.71
N ILE A 197 1.15 -21.23 8.73
CA ILE A 197 0.99 -22.67 8.90
C ILE A 197 1.83 -23.12 10.09
N CYS A 198 1.22 -23.91 10.99
CA CYS A 198 1.84 -24.46 12.20
C CYS A 198 1.22 -25.83 12.51
N SER A 199 1.91 -26.70 13.25
CA SER A 199 1.32 -27.99 13.66
C SER A 199 0.49 -27.84 14.93
N VAL A 200 -0.64 -28.54 14.99
CA VAL A 200 -1.44 -28.70 16.20
C VAL A 200 -0.93 -29.92 16.96
N MET A 201 -0.55 -29.71 18.21
CA MET A 201 0.03 -30.73 19.07
C MET A 201 -1.07 -31.47 19.84
N ASP A 202 -0.76 -32.69 20.29
CA ASP A 202 -1.64 -33.45 21.17
C ASP A 202 -1.82 -32.73 22.54
N PRO A 203 -3.06 -32.38 22.95
CA PRO A 203 -3.31 -31.80 24.27
C PRO A 203 -2.96 -32.73 25.44
N ALA A 204 -2.84 -34.05 25.22
CA ALA A 204 -2.36 -34.97 26.25
C ALA A 204 -0.84 -34.94 26.47
N GLY A 205 -0.10 -34.12 25.72
CA GLY A 205 1.34 -33.91 25.93
C GLY A 205 2.25 -35.01 25.38
N SER A 206 1.76 -35.88 24.51
CA SER A 206 2.57 -36.94 23.87
C SER A 206 3.68 -36.42 22.95
N GLY A 207 3.68 -35.13 22.61
CA GLY A 207 4.60 -34.52 21.66
C GLY A 207 4.30 -34.85 20.20
N ALA A 208 3.23 -35.61 19.91
CA ALA A 208 2.78 -35.89 18.55
C ALA A 208 2.00 -34.70 17.94
N ALA A 209 2.16 -34.50 16.63
CA ALA A 209 1.32 -33.59 15.86
C ALA A 209 0.02 -34.30 15.43
N VAL A 210 -1.12 -33.81 15.93
CA VAL A 210 -2.46 -34.36 15.67
C VAL A 210 -3.12 -33.70 14.45
N GLY A 211 -2.68 -32.49 14.10
CA GLY A 211 -3.23 -31.75 12.97
C GLY A 211 -2.34 -30.64 12.41
N SER A 212 -2.86 -29.93 11.42
CA SER A 212 -2.27 -28.73 10.82
C SER A 212 -3.21 -27.54 11.04
N LEU A 213 -2.65 -26.41 11.49
CA LEU A 213 -3.34 -25.13 11.54
C LEU A 213 -2.95 -24.34 10.29
N GLU A 214 -3.91 -24.05 9.42
CA GLU A 214 -3.72 -23.27 8.18
C GLU A 214 -4.60 -22.02 8.22
N GLY A 215 -4.01 -20.83 8.16
CA GLY A 215 -4.82 -19.61 8.16
C GLY A 215 -4.03 -18.34 7.99
N SER A 216 -4.55 -17.25 8.55
CA SER A 216 -3.91 -15.95 8.49
C SER A 216 -3.96 -15.18 9.80
N ILE A 217 -2.84 -14.50 10.08
CA ILE A 217 -2.67 -13.52 11.16
C ILE A 217 -2.66 -12.10 10.58
N HIS A 218 -2.84 -11.08 11.43
CA HIS A 218 -2.79 -9.70 10.99
C HIS A 218 -1.34 -9.27 10.64
N ARG A 219 -1.15 -8.61 9.50
CA ARG A 219 0.12 -7.97 9.12
C ARG A 219 0.08 -6.50 9.52
N SER A 220 1.13 -6.02 10.20
CA SER A 220 1.32 -4.60 10.51
C SER A 220 1.19 -3.73 9.25
N MET A 221 0.53 -2.57 9.38
CA MET A 221 0.31 -1.61 8.28
C MET A 221 1.60 -1.24 7.54
N VAL A 222 2.72 -1.09 8.27
CA VAL A 222 4.03 -0.75 7.71
C VAL A 222 4.55 -1.84 6.76
N ASN A 223 4.01 -3.05 6.79
CA ASN A 223 4.46 -4.18 5.98
C ASN A 223 3.51 -4.54 4.82
N TRP A 224 2.31 -3.93 4.74
CA TRP A 224 1.40 -4.11 3.61
C TRP A 224 0.98 -2.83 2.89
N PHE A 225 1.03 -1.66 3.55
CA PHE A 225 0.59 -0.41 2.95
C PHE A 225 1.45 -0.09 1.72
N GLN A 226 0.77 -0.03 0.56
CA GLN A 226 1.34 0.11 -0.78
C GLN A 226 2.33 -0.98 -1.21
N ALA A 227 2.41 -2.12 -0.50
CA ALA A 227 3.35 -3.18 -0.84
C ALA A 227 2.94 -3.96 -2.11
N PRO A 228 3.88 -4.65 -2.78
CA PRO A 228 3.59 -5.37 -4.02
C PRO A 228 2.52 -6.47 -3.84
N ARG A 229 1.68 -6.66 -4.87
CA ARG A 229 0.54 -7.63 -4.86
C ARG A 229 0.56 -8.55 -6.08
N ASP A 230 0.14 -9.80 -5.91
CA ASP A 230 -0.12 -10.74 -7.00
C ASP A 230 -1.53 -10.58 -7.58
N SER A 231 -1.87 -11.41 -8.57
CA SER A 231 -3.22 -11.47 -9.14
C SER A 231 -4.27 -12.01 -8.16
N ASN A 232 -3.93 -13.01 -7.35
CA ASN A 232 -4.91 -13.66 -6.46
C ASN A 232 -5.40 -12.69 -5.37
N GLU A 233 -4.52 -11.86 -4.82
CA GLU A 233 -4.90 -10.80 -3.88
C GLU A 233 -5.69 -9.67 -4.54
N LEU A 234 -5.50 -9.41 -5.84
CA LEU A 234 -6.32 -8.44 -6.59
C LEU A 234 -7.71 -8.99 -6.84
N ASP A 235 -7.83 -10.25 -7.27
CA ASP A 235 -9.13 -10.91 -7.47
C ASP A 235 -9.91 -11.00 -6.14
N ARG A 236 -9.22 -11.28 -5.02
CA ARG A 236 -9.80 -11.23 -3.68
C ARG A 236 -10.30 -9.83 -3.31
N LEU A 237 -9.61 -8.76 -3.72
CA LEU A 237 -10.08 -7.39 -3.49
C LEU A 237 -11.26 -7.01 -4.39
N HIS A 238 -11.22 -7.37 -5.68
CA HIS A 238 -12.37 -7.18 -6.56
C HIS A 238 -13.59 -7.93 -6.01
N GLY A 239 -13.43 -9.13 -5.45
CA GLY A 239 -14.49 -9.85 -4.74
C GLY A 239 -14.97 -9.14 -3.47
N LYS A 240 -14.06 -8.59 -2.65
CA LYS A 240 -14.41 -7.98 -1.34
C LYS A 240 -14.98 -6.55 -1.43
N LEU A 241 -14.46 -5.73 -2.34
CA LEU A 241 -14.81 -4.30 -2.47
C LEU A 241 -15.66 -4.02 -3.71
N GLY A 242 -15.65 -4.91 -4.71
CA GLY A 242 -16.30 -4.71 -6.00
C GLY A 242 -15.89 -3.39 -6.64
N ARG A 243 -16.87 -2.72 -7.25
CA ARG A 243 -16.75 -1.41 -7.91
C ARG A 243 -16.09 -0.32 -7.06
N ARG A 244 -16.08 -0.43 -5.73
CA ARG A 244 -15.39 0.54 -4.85
C ARG A 244 -13.89 0.54 -5.09
N PHE A 245 -13.28 -0.62 -5.35
CA PHE A 245 -11.85 -0.73 -5.61
C PHE A 245 -11.46 -0.12 -6.96
N ASP A 246 -12.28 -0.32 -7.99
CA ASP A 246 -12.07 0.27 -9.32
C ASP A 246 -12.12 1.81 -9.25
N ILE A 247 -13.15 2.36 -8.58
CA ILE A 247 -13.32 3.81 -8.39
C ILE A 247 -12.15 4.39 -7.57
N ALA A 248 -11.76 3.73 -6.49
CA ALA A 248 -10.61 4.11 -5.67
C ALA A 248 -9.31 4.17 -6.48
N THR A 249 -9.08 3.15 -7.31
CA THR A 249 -7.93 3.04 -8.20
C THR A 249 -7.94 4.18 -9.23
N VAL A 250 -9.07 4.41 -9.90
CA VAL A 250 -9.26 5.52 -10.85
C VAL A 250 -8.99 6.89 -10.21
N PHE A 251 -9.46 7.13 -8.98
CA PHE A 251 -9.20 8.40 -8.28
C PHE A 251 -7.70 8.63 -8.04
N THR A 252 -6.96 7.59 -7.65
CA THR A 252 -5.50 7.69 -7.48
C THR A 252 -4.75 7.85 -8.81
N TRP A 253 -5.25 7.29 -9.91
CA TRP A 253 -4.70 7.53 -11.26
C TRP A 253 -4.92 8.97 -11.72
N ILE A 254 -6.15 9.49 -11.58
CA ILE A 254 -6.49 10.86 -11.95
C ILE A 254 -5.67 11.85 -11.12
N ALA A 255 -5.52 11.64 -9.80
CA ALA A 255 -4.71 12.49 -8.94
C ALA A 255 -3.25 12.60 -9.42
N GLY A 256 -2.64 11.47 -9.80
CA GLY A 256 -1.26 11.47 -10.32
C GLY A 256 -1.11 12.07 -11.70
N LEU A 257 -2.05 11.81 -12.62
CA LEU A 257 -2.06 12.43 -13.95
C LEU A 257 -2.33 13.94 -13.88
N LEU A 258 -3.17 14.40 -12.95
CA LEU A 258 -3.34 15.83 -12.66
C LEU A 258 -2.04 16.44 -12.12
N ASN A 259 -1.31 15.74 -11.24
CA ASN A 259 -0.02 16.26 -10.77
C ASN A 259 1.03 16.37 -11.88
N LEU A 260 1.00 15.50 -12.90
CA LEU A 260 1.85 15.63 -14.09
C LEU A 260 1.63 16.98 -14.81
N LEU A 261 0.37 17.39 -14.98
CA LEU A 261 0.01 18.68 -15.58
C LEU A 261 0.44 19.85 -14.68
N VAL A 262 0.36 19.70 -13.36
CA VAL A 262 0.84 20.69 -12.37
C VAL A 262 2.36 20.81 -12.42
N ILE A 263 3.12 19.72 -12.56
CA ILE A 263 4.57 19.75 -12.76
C ILE A 263 4.92 20.52 -14.05
N TRP A 264 4.15 20.33 -15.13
CA TRP A 264 4.32 21.08 -16.37
C TRP A 264 4.08 22.60 -16.18
N ASP A 265 2.94 23.01 -15.60
CA ASP A 265 2.64 24.44 -15.29
C ASP A 265 3.66 25.05 -14.32
N ALA A 266 4.32 24.24 -13.48
CA ALA A 266 5.42 24.66 -12.61
C ALA A 266 6.71 24.99 -13.39
N ILE A 267 7.04 24.22 -14.43
CA ILE A 267 8.29 24.35 -15.20
C ILE A 267 8.19 25.43 -16.29
N GLU A 268 7.11 25.44 -17.07
CA GLU A 268 6.98 26.34 -18.23
C GLU A 268 6.42 27.72 -17.86
N GLY A 269 5.58 27.78 -16.81
CA GLY A 269 4.79 28.96 -16.48
C GLY A 269 3.33 28.81 -16.94
N PRO A 270 2.48 29.82 -16.69
CA PRO A 270 1.08 29.78 -17.13
C PRO A 270 0.99 29.84 -18.67
N ALA A 271 0.11 29.02 -19.24
CA ALA A 271 -0.14 29.01 -20.70
C ALA A 271 -0.74 30.33 -21.25
N TYR A 272 -1.42 31.10 -20.39
CA TYR A 272 -1.84 32.46 -20.66
C TYR A 272 -0.92 33.43 -19.93
N GLY A 273 -0.19 34.26 -20.69
CA GLY A 273 0.54 35.39 -20.13
C GLY A 273 -0.40 36.54 -19.79
N TYR A 274 -0.07 37.29 -18.75
CA TYR A 274 -0.57 38.66 -18.62
C TYR A 274 0.00 39.46 -19.79
N GLY A 275 -0.84 40.07 -20.65
CA GLY A 275 -0.34 40.73 -21.85
C GLY A 275 -1.37 41.34 -22.82
N ASP A 276 -2.63 40.87 -22.82
CA ASP A 276 -3.65 41.38 -23.74
C ASP A 276 -4.44 42.60 -23.22
N GLU A 277 -4.11 43.07 -22.01
CA GLU A 277 -4.51 44.40 -21.54
C GLU A 277 -3.64 45.45 -22.25
N LYS A 278 -4.16 46.01 -23.35
CA LYS A 278 -3.62 47.24 -23.93
C LYS A 278 -3.57 48.29 -22.83
N THR A 279 -2.37 48.73 -22.49
CA THR A 279 -2.18 49.91 -21.64
C THR A 279 -2.79 51.10 -22.36
N GLU A 280 -3.81 51.73 -21.78
CA GLU A 280 -4.38 52.98 -22.30
C GLU A 280 -3.39 54.13 -22.04
N GLU A 281 -2.40 54.24 -22.92
CA GLU A 281 -1.45 55.35 -22.94
C GLU A 281 -2.14 56.62 -23.47
N GLY A 282 -2.72 57.38 -22.54
CA GLY A 282 -2.66 58.85 -22.59
C GLY A 282 -3.86 59.64 -23.14
N GLU A 283 -4.83 59.94 -22.27
CA GLU A 283 -5.55 61.23 -22.31
C GLU A 283 -5.51 61.92 -20.93
N ALA A 284 -4.32 62.32 -20.49
CA ALA A 284 -4.11 63.26 -19.40
C ALA A 284 -3.61 64.60 -19.97
N GLY A 285 -4.52 65.40 -20.54
CA GLY A 285 -4.14 66.49 -21.44
C GLY A 285 -5.07 67.71 -21.52
N LYS A 286 -5.86 68.02 -20.48
CA LYS A 286 -6.60 69.31 -20.43
C LYS A 286 -6.78 69.82 -19.01
N ALA A 287 -5.94 70.77 -18.61
CA ALA A 287 -6.10 71.51 -17.35
C ALA A 287 -7.24 72.53 -17.46
N PRO A 288 -8.03 72.75 -16.40
CA PRO A 288 -9.04 73.81 -16.38
C PRO A 288 -8.37 75.19 -16.22
N ALA A 289 -8.84 76.18 -16.98
CA ALA A 289 -8.43 77.57 -16.79
C ALA A 289 -9.08 78.17 -15.53
N PRO A 290 -8.40 79.06 -14.79
CA PRO A 290 -8.96 79.74 -13.62
C PRO A 290 -10.01 80.81 -14.03
N PRO A 291 -10.95 81.16 -13.14
CA PRO A 291 -11.99 82.15 -13.41
C PRO A 291 -11.45 83.59 -13.40
N GLU A 292 -12.09 84.45 -14.20
CA GLU A 292 -12.02 85.93 -14.13
C GLU A 292 -13.00 86.49 -13.08
#